data_AF-A0A239JYH2-F1
#
_entry.id   AF-A0A239JYH2-F1
#
_cell.length_a   1.000
_cell.length_b   1.000
_cell.length_c   1.000
_cell.angle_alpha   90.00
_cell.angle_beta   90.00
_cell.angle_gamma   90.00
#
_symmetry.space_group_name_H-M   'P 1'
#
loop_
_entity.id
_entity.type
_entity.pdbx_description
1 polymer ?
#
loop_
_entity_poly.entity_id
_entity_poly.type
_entity_poly.pdbx_seq_one_letter_code
_entity_poly.pdbx_strand_id
1 'polypeptide(L)' 'MARPATTPVKLKDGYYIELRHKGERKGIKLRSDTIPELHQSIKKYEKLYDVHFYGEVKKGKVVNDKLPELK' A
#
# COMPACT_ATOMS: atom_id res chain seq x y z
N MET A 1 -27.77 -16.51 13.81
CA MET A 1 -26.96 -15.57 13.01
C MET A 1 -25.70 -15.25 13.79
N ALA A 2 -24.52 -15.63 13.27
CA ALA A 2 -23.25 -15.34 13.95
C ALA A 2 -23.06 -13.83 14.07
N ARG A 3 -22.68 -13.34 15.27
CA ARG A 3 -22.41 -11.93 15.51
C ARG A 3 -21.29 -11.49 14.56
N PRO A 4 -21.43 -10.39 13.81
CA PRO A 4 -20.34 -9.87 13.00
C PRO A 4 -19.10 -9.63 13.88
N ALA A 5 -17.92 -9.93 13.35
CA ALA A 5 -16.67 -9.79 14.08
C ALA A 5 -16.52 -8.34 14.61
N THR A 6 -16.41 -8.19 15.92
CA THR A 6 -16.31 -6.89 16.61
C THR A 6 -14.89 -6.32 16.61
N THR A 7 -13.90 -7.08 16.16
CA THR A 7 -12.50 -6.63 16.08
C THR A 7 -12.25 -5.91 14.75
N PRO A 8 -11.56 -4.74 14.77
CA PRO A 8 -11.20 -4.04 13.55
C PRO A 8 -10.31 -4.92 12.67
N VAL A 9 -10.59 -4.92 11.37
CA VAL A 9 -9.80 -5.66 10.39
C VAL A 9 -8.40 -5.06 10.36
N LYS A 10 -7.41 -5.85 10.79
CA LYS A 10 -6.00 -5.44 10.71
C LYS A 10 -5.59 -5.39 9.23
N LEU A 11 -4.76 -4.40 8.89
CA LEU A 11 -4.08 -4.40 7.60
C LEU A 11 -3.27 -5.69 7.47
N LYS A 12 -3.39 -6.33 6.31
CA LYS A 12 -2.60 -7.51 6.01
C LYS A 12 -1.14 -7.11 5.83
N ASP A 13 -0.26 -8.08 6.04
CA ASP A 13 1.15 -7.89 5.76
C ASP A 13 1.36 -7.63 4.26
N GLY A 14 2.29 -6.73 3.95
CA GLY A 14 2.63 -6.34 2.58
C GLY A 14 3.07 -4.89 2.43
N TYR A 15 3.36 -4.50 1.19
CA TYR A 15 3.75 -3.16 0.80
C TYR A 15 2.54 -2.36 0.35
N TYR A 16 2.44 -1.12 0.79
CA TYR A 16 1.35 -0.24 0.40
C TYR A 16 1.86 0.97 -0.38
N ILE A 17 1.20 1.24 -1.51
CA ILE A 17 1.33 2.50 -2.24
C ILE A 17 0.00 3.23 -2.19
N GLU A 18 0.06 4.55 -2.17
CA GLU A 18 -1.07 5.44 -2.27
C GLU A 18 -1.07 6.09 -3.66
N LEU A 19 -2.14 5.87 -4.42
CA LEU A 19 -2.35 6.45 -5.74
C LEU A 19 -3.24 7.68 -5.58
N ARG A 20 -2.71 8.87 -5.88
CA ARG A 20 -3.45 10.14 -5.79
C ARG A 20 -3.65 10.73 -7.17
N HIS A 21 -4.81 11.31 -7.43
CA HIS A 21 -4.94 12.21 -8.57
C HIS A 21 -4.32 13.56 -8.25
N LYS A 22 -3.90 14.28 -9.29
CA LYS A 22 -3.29 15.60 -9.16
C LYS A 22 -4.27 16.56 -8.49
N GLY A 23 -3.94 17.04 -7.29
CA GLY A 23 -4.77 17.95 -6.49
C GLY A 23 -5.57 17.28 -5.37
N GLU A 24 -5.58 15.95 -5.30
CA GLU A 24 -6.24 15.24 -4.20
C GLU A 24 -5.32 15.07 -2.98
N ARG A 25 -5.88 15.27 -1.79
CA ARG A 25 -5.16 15.14 -0.52
C ARG A 25 -5.01 13.70 -0.05
N LYS A 26 -5.85 12.80 -0.56
CA LYS A 26 -5.91 11.38 -0.19
C LYS A 26 -6.18 10.57 -1.44
N GLY A 27 -5.59 9.40 -1.49
CA GLY A 27 -5.67 8.49 -2.62
C GLY A 27 -6.13 7.09 -2.24
N ILE A 28 -6.05 6.21 -3.22
CA ILE A 28 -6.37 4.79 -3.07
C ILE A 28 -5.11 4.06 -2.60
N LYS A 29 -5.23 3.27 -1.53
CA LYS A 29 -4.14 2.40 -1.06
C LYS A 29 -4.17 1.05 -1.76
N LEU A 30 -3.12 0.75 -2.52
CA LEU A 30 -2.92 -0.54 -3.16
C LEU A 30 -1.93 -1.38 -2.35
N ARG A 31 -2.26 -2.65 -2.10
CA ARG A 31 -1.39 -3.63 -1.43
C ARG A 31 -0.66 -4.48 -2.48
N SER A 32 0.63 -4.67 -2.28
CA SER A 32 1.47 -5.66 -2.97
C SER A 32 2.10 -6.61 -1.95
N ASP A 33 2.19 -7.90 -2.29
CA ASP A 33 2.76 -8.90 -1.39
C ASP A 33 4.29 -8.92 -1.47
N THR A 34 4.86 -8.62 -2.65
CA THR A 34 6.31 -8.66 -2.89
C THR A 34 6.87 -7.32 -3.41
N ILE A 35 8.18 -7.11 -3.22
CA ILE A 35 8.93 -5.97 -3.78
C ILE A 35 8.81 -5.88 -5.32
N PRO A 36 9.01 -6.94 -6.11
CA PRO A 36 8.85 -6.84 -7.57
C PRO A 36 7.44 -6.42 -8.00
N GLU A 37 6.39 -6.92 -7.33
CA GLU A 37 5.01 -6.51 -7.61
C GLU A 37 4.76 -5.04 -7.25
N LEU A 38 5.35 -4.57 -6.14
CA LEU A 38 5.32 -3.16 -5.75
C LEU A 38 5.91 -2.29 -6.87
N HIS A 39 7.11 -2.62 -7.34
CA HIS A 39 7.79 -1.89 -8.41
C HIS A 39 7.00 -1.91 -9.73
N GLN A 40 6.44 -3.06 -10.10
CA GLN A 40 5.56 -3.16 -11.27
C GLN A 40 4.31 -2.29 -11.13
N SER A 41 3.71 -2.26 -9.94
CA SER A 41 2.52 -1.44 -9.67
C SER A 41 2.85 0.04 -9.78
N ILE A 42 3.97 0.49 -9.19
CA ILE A 42 4.44 1.88 -9.30
C ILE A 42 4.60 2.24 -10.78
N LYS A 43 5.35 1.44 -11.54
CA LYS A 43 5.58 1.67 -12.98
C LYS A 43 4.30 1.67 -13.82
N LYS A 44 3.28 0.92 -13.41
CA LYS A 44 1.99 0.87 -14.09
C LYS A 44 1.19 2.15 -13.86
N TYR A 45 1.17 2.65 -12.62
CA TYR A 45 0.30 3.76 -12.22
C TYR A 45 0.98 5.13 -12.26
N GLU A 46 2.32 5.21 -12.30
CA GLU A 46 3.09 6.46 -12.38
C GLU A 46 2.68 7.39 -13.53
N LYS A 47 2.16 6.81 -14.62
CA LYS A 47 1.72 7.57 -15.80
C LYS A 47 0.40 8.32 -15.60
N LEU A 48 -0.44 7.84 -14.69
CA LEU A 48 -1.83 8.31 -14.54
C LEU A 48 -2.06 8.98 -13.18
N TYR A 49 -1.31 8.56 -12.16
CA TYR A 49 -1.47 8.97 -10.77
C TYR A 49 -0.13 9.42 -10.20
N ASP A 50 -0.20 10.29 -9.20
CA ASP A 50 0.92 10.55 -8.31
C ASP A 50 1.02 9.38 -7.32
N VAL A 51 2.10 8.60 -7.42
CA VAL A 51 2.31 7.37 -6.65
C VAL A 51 3.18 7.68 -5.44
N HIS A 52 2.58 7.61 -4.25
CA HIS A 52 3.29 7.81 -2.99
C HIS A 52 3.47 6.49 -2.25
N PHE A 53 4.67 6.21 -1.76
CA PHE A 53 4.89 5.01 -0.95
C PHE A 53 4.35 5.24 0.46
N TYR A 54 3.42 4.38 0.91
CA TYR A 54 2.85 4.48 2.25
C TYR A 54 3.67 3.72 3.30
N GLY A 55 4.33 2.64 2.86
CA GLY A 55 5.18 1.84 3.73
C GLY A 55 4.89 0.35 3.69
N GLU A 56 5.80 -0.43 4.28
CA GLU A 56 5.62 -1.86 4.51
C GLU A 56 4.88 -2.10 5.83
N VAL A 57 3.76 -2.82 5.77
CA VAL A 57 3.03 -3.28 6.95
C VAL A 57 3.49 -4.69 7.29
N LYS A 58 3.98 -4.89 8.51
CA LYS A 58 4.27 -6.20 9.10
C LYS A 58 3.64 -6.31 10.48
N LYS A 59 2.92 -7.40 10.73
CA LYS A 59 2.12 -7.68 11.92
C LYS A 59 1.16 -6.53 12.28
N GLY A 60 0.61 -5.87 11.27
CA GLY A 60 -0.31 -4.74 11.42
C GLY A 60 0.33 -3.42 11.86
N LYS A 61 1.67 -3.30 11.80
CA LYS A 61 2.41 -2.05 12.02
C LYS A 61 3.16 -1.66 10.76
N VAL A 62 3.22 -0.37 10.45
CA VAL A 62 4.12 0.14 9.40
C VAL A 62 5.54 0.09 9.95
N VAL A 63 6.40 -0.68 9.30
CA VAL A 63 7.78 -0.93 9.73
C VAL A 63 8.79 -0.15 8.90
N ASN A 64 8.43 0.19 7.66
CA ASN A 64 9.37 0.79 6.72
C ASN A 64 8.68 1.87 5.88
N ASP A 65 9.14 3.11 5.99
CA ASP A 65 8.65 4.26 5.23
C ASP A 65 9.47 4.53 3.94
N LYS A 66 10.52 3.74 3.69
CA LYS A 66 11.40 3.91 2.52
C LYS A 66 11.09 2.88 1.44
N LEU A 67 11.10 3.34 0.19
CA LEU A 67 10.93 2.48 -0.98
C LEU A 67 12.07 1.44 -1.00
N PRO A 68 11.77 0.13 -0.93
CA PRO A 68 12.81 -0.88 -0.99
C PRO A 68 13.39 -0.96 -2.41
N GLU A 69 14.71 -0.87 -2.53
CA GLU A 69 15.40 -1.06 -3.81
C GLU A 69 15.38 -2.54 -4.22
N LEU A 70 15.22 -2.83 -5.51
CA LEU A 70 15.48 -4.17 -6.03
C LEU A 70 16.98 -4.45 -5.88
N LYS A 71 17.35 -5.40 -5.02
CA LYS A 71 18.70 -5.95 -4.94
C LYS A 71 18.92 -7.02 -6.00
#